data_AF-A0A0S7WE98-F1
#
_entry.id   AF-A0A0S7WE98-F1
#
_cell.length_a   1.000
_cell.length_b   1.000
_cell.length_c   1.000
_cell.angle_alpha   90.00
_cell.angle_beta   90.00
_cell.angle_gamma   90.00
#
_symmetry.space_group_name_H-M   'P 1'
#
loop_
_entity.id
_entity.type
_entity.pdbx_description
1 polymer ?
#
loop_
_entity_poly.entity_id
_entity_poly.type
_entity_poly.pdbx_seq_one_letter_code
_entity_poly.pdbx_strand_id
1 'polypeptide(L)'
;MILLVVLGSLALGLYGCGKITPTSSEDEGLSAPPAEPLKSALPAEVLWPKMLVSCDTVYVDGVISEYRWSFLDLDLPGRYHWFIVPSGAVEERTTIAVAVVRNTYWDEDNQRWSYMAEFDFGPDGLVFDPDRRPTLIIDALWLDLQDGDEAVLRFYQQDTDLWEEISADTVERNKVKFYIPHFSKYAVS
;
A
#
# COMPACT_ATOMS: atom_id res chain seq x y z
N MET A 1 -11.52 57.78 -41.74
CA MET A 1 -12.72 57.28 -41.02
C MET A 1 -12.26 56.97 -39.61
N ILE A 2 -12.45 57.88 -38.64
CA ILE A 2 -13.65 57.98 -37.75
C ILE A 2 -13.67 56.72 -36.86
N LEU A 3 -13.63 56.72 -35.52
CA LEU A 3 -13.85 57.66 -34.40
C LEU A 3 -13.19 56.95 -33.18
N LEU A 4 -12.25 57.53 -32.42
CA LEU A 4 -12.45 58.36 -31.20
C LEU A 4 -13.02 57.60 -29.97
N VAL A 5 -12.37 57.85 -28.82
CA VAL A 5 -13.00 58.22 -27.51
C VAL A 5 -13.45 57.03 -26.62
N VAL A 6 -13.18 56.93 -25.32
CA VAL A 6 -12.60 57.83 -24.30
C VAL A 6 -12.54 57.09 -22.95
N LEU A 7 -11.63 57.59 -22.08
CA LEU A 7 -11.60 57.60 -20.60
C LEU A 7 -12.19 56.45 -19.77
N GLY A 8 -11.44 56.11 -18.72
CA GLY A 8 -12.00 55.57 -17.48
C GLY A 8 -10.96 55.41 -16.40
N SER A 9 -10.42 56.52 -15.91
CA SER A 9 -9.40 56.62 -14.88
C SER A 9 -9.89 56.18 -13.48
N LEU A 10 -8.91 56.02 -12.57
CA LEU A 10 -9.02 56.07 -11.10
C LEU A 10 -9.70 54.87 -10.41
N ALA A 11 -9.33 54.46 -9.21
CA ALA A 11 -8.22 54.73 -8.30
C ALA A 11 -8.38 53.76 -7.12
N LEU A 12 -7.24 53.40 -6.52
CA LEU A 12 -7.02 53.10 -5.10
C LEU A 12 -8.25 52.98 -4.17
N GLY A 13 -8.34 51.81 -3.52
CA GLY A 13 -8.97 51.63 -2.23
C GLY A 13 -8.67 50.21 -1.75
N LEU A 14 -7.62 49.98 -0.95
CA LEU A 14 -7.64 50.00 0.52
C LEU A 14 -8.66 49.04 1.14
N TYR A 15 -8.13 48.33 2.15
CA TYR A 15 -8.80 47.54 3.18
C TYR A 15 -9.20 46.11 2.84
N GLY A 16 -8.61 45.21 3.63
CA GLY A 16 -8.94 43.81 3.67
C GLY A 16 -10.40 43.55 4.04
N CYS A 17 -10.92 42.48 3.46
CA CYS A 17 -11.90 41.61 4.10
C CYS A 17 -11.08 40.38 4.51
N GLY A 18 -10.91 40.10 5.79
CA GLY A 18 -12.03 39.78 6.66
C GLY A 18 -12.43 38.35 6.32
N LYS A 19 -11.86 37.39 7.06
CA LYS A 19 -12.30 35.99 7.11
C LYS A 19 -13.82 35.97 7.24
N ILE A 20 -14.51 35.65 6.15
CA ILE A 20 -15.89 35.18 6.22
C ILE A 20 -15.77 33.68 6.47
N THR A 21 -16.02 33.28 7.71
CA THR A 21 -16.33 31.91 8.05
C THR A 21 -17.77 31.66 7.65
N PRO A 22 -18.09 30.71 6.75
CA PRO A 22 -19.39 30.07 6.75
C PRO A 22 -19.32 28.89 7.70
N THR A 23 -20.11 28.95 8.77
CA THR A 23 -20.41 27.81 9.62
C THR A 23 -21.30 26.83 8.87
N SER A 24 -20.84 25.57 8.85
CA SER A 24 -21.53 24.28 8.65
C SER A 24 -22.56 24.10 7.54
N SER A 25 -22.27 23.13 6.67
CA SER A 25 -23.19 22.02 6.45
C SER A 25 -22.45 20.74 6.81
N GLU A 26 -23.05 19.95 7.71
CA GLU A 26 -22.68 18.57 7.99
C GLU A 26 -22.72 17.79 6.67
N ASP A 27 -21.57 17.27 6.23
CA ASP A 27 -21.53 16.13 5.30
C ASP A 27 -20.97 14.95 6.09
N GLU A 28 -21.91 14.10 6.50
CA GLU A 28 -21.66 12.72 6.91
C GLU A 28 -21.02 11.95 5.75
N GLY A 29 -20.05 11.09 6.07
CA GLY A 29 -19.96 9.81 5.38
C GLY A 29 -18.89 9.67 4.30
N LEU A 30 -17.66 10.13 4.53
CA LEU A 30 -16.50 9.37 4.05
C LEU A 30 -15.98 8.55 5.23
N SER A 31 -16.67 7.44 5.48
CA SER A 31 -16.19 6.43 6.41
C SER A 31 -14.88 5.90 5.84
N ALA A 32 -13.76 6.30 6.44
CA ALA A 32 -12.52 5.56 6.30
C ALA A 32 -12.82 4.07 6.51
N PRO A 33 -12.19 3.16 5.74
CA PRO A 33 -12.37 1.73 5.95
C PRO A 33 -12.06 1.40 7.42
N PRO A 34 -12.67 0.36 8.01
CA PRO A 34 -12.48 0.04 9.42
C PRO A 34 -10.99 -0.21 9.66
N ALA A 35 -10.32 0.77 10.27
CA ALA A 35 -8.94 0.64 10.66
C ALA A 35 -8.91 -0.32 11.84
N GLU A 36 -8.38 -1.52 11.62
CA GLU A 36 -7.79 -2.26 12.73
C GLU A 36 -6.82 -1.32 13.46
N PRO A 37 -6.75 -1.35 14.80
CA PRO A 37 -5.97 -0.38 15.56
C PRO A 37 -4.50 -0.44 15.15
N LEU A 38 -3.96 0.72 14.74
CA LEU A 38 -2.56 0.97 14.39
C LEU A 38 -1.63 0.44 15.48
N LYS A 39 -0.75 -0.50 15.12
CA LYS A 39 0.19 -1.12 16.08
C LYS A 39 1.52 -0.37 16.18
N SER A 40 2.05 0.12 15.05
CA SER A 40 3.28 0.93 15.00
C SER A 40 3.40 1.67 13.65
N ALA A 41 4.05 2.84 13.62
CA ALA A 41 4.35 3.60 12.40
C ALA A 41 5.82 4.02 12.41
N LEU A 42 6.53 3.77 11.33
CA LEU A 42 7.96 4.04 11.20
C LEU A 42 8.23 4.85 9.90
N PRO A 43 9.11 5.87 9.91
CA PRO A 43 9.50 6.59 8.69
C PRO A 43 10.17 5.68 7.67
N ALA A 44 9.96 5.90 6.37
CA ALA A 44 10.58 5.10 5.30
C ALA A 44 12.13 5.01 5.43
N GLU A 45 12.77 6.10 5.88
CA GLU A 45 14.21 6.17 6.14
C GLU A 45 14.67 5.45 7.43
N VAL A 46 13.74 5.11 8.32
CA VAL A 46 13.98 4.56 9.66
C VAL A 46 13.57 3.10 9.76
N LEU A 47 12.63 2.61 8.95
CA LEU A 47 12.24 1.20 9.00
C LEU A 47 13.46 0.30 8.78
N TRP A 48 14.33 0.67 7.85
CA TRP A 48 15.42 -0.20 7.43
C TRP A 48 16.77 0.52 7.56
N PRO A 49 17.75 -0.08 8.22
CA PRO A 49 19.05 0.53 8.46
C PRO A 49 19.82 0.84 7.17
N LYS A 50 20.88 1.65 7.31
CA LYS A 50 21.62 2.41 6.29
C LYS A 50 22.15 1.66 5.05
N MET A 51 22.04 0.33 4.96
CA MET A 51 22.53 -0.46 3.83
C MET A 51 21.43 -1.35 3.27
N LEU A 52 20.68 -0.80 2.32
CA LEU A 52 19.68 -1.52 1.56
C LEU A 52 20.27 -1.93 0.20
N VAL A 53 20.30 -3.23 -0.07
CA VAL A 53 20.62 -3.76 -1.41
C VAL A 53 19.34 -4.31 -2.01
N SER A 54 18.80 -3.59 -3.00
CA SER A 54 17.67 -4.06 -3.79
C SER A 54 18.11 -5.10 -4.81
N CYS A 55 17.39 -6.22 -4.85
CA CYS A 55 17.48 -7.20 -5.92
C CYS A 55 16.64 -6.78 -7.13
N ASP A 56 16.74 -7.54 -8.22
CA ASP A 56 15.92 -7.32 -9.41
C ASP A 56 14.42 -7.37 -9.08
N THR A 57 13.67 -6.43 -9.64
CA THR A 57 12.21 -6.40 -9.52
C THR A 57 11.57 -7.49 -10.38
N VAL A 58 10.68 -8.27 -9.79
CA VAL A 58 9.82 -9.22 -10.51
C VAL A 58 8.50 -8.53 -10.81
N TYR A 59 8.06 -8.59 -12.07
CA TYR A 59 6.79 -8.02 -12.52
C TYR A 59 5.84 -9.14 -12.93
N VAL A 60 4.63 -9.12 -12.39
CA VAL A 60 3.60 -10.11 -12.69
C VAL A 60 2.30 -9.42 -13.03
N ASP A 61 1.75 -9.75 -14.20
CA ASP A 61 0.43 -9.30 -14.61
C ASP A 61 -0.61 -10.41 -14.44
N GLY A 62 -1.83 -10.04 -14.11
CA GLY A 62 -2.91 -10.98 -13.84
C GLY A 62 -4.28 -10.42 -14.14
N VAL A 63 -5.29 -11.28 -14.01
CA VAL A 63 -6.69 -10.90 -14.11
C VAL A 63 -7.44 -11.49 -12.94
N ILE A 64 -8.12 -10.64 -12.18
CA ILE A 64 -9.06 -11.04 -11.14
C ILE A 64 -10.44 -11.16 -11.76
N SER A 65 -11.12 -12.28 -11.53
CA SER A 65 -12.53 -12.46 -11.86
C SER A 65 -13.43 -12.21 -10.66
N GLU A 66 -14.55 -11.56 -10.94
CA GLU A 66 -15.72 -11.39 -10.09
C GLU A 66 -16.47 -12.71 -9.82
N TYR A 67 -16.44 -13.69 -10.74
CA TYR A 67 -17.25 -14.92 -10.63
C TYR A 67 -16.49 -16.18 -10.20
N ARG A 68 -15.15 -16.11 -10.09
CA ARG A 68 -14.32 -17.27 -9.77
C ARG A 68 -13.16 -16.86 -8.87
N TRP A 69 -12.66 -17.84 -8.13
CA TRP A 69 -11.40 -17.67 -7.43
C TRP A 69 -10.27 -17.41 -8.44
N SER A 70 -9.45 -16.40 -8.14
CA SER A 70 -8.29 -16.04 -8.95
C SER A 70 -7.03 -16.35 -8.14
N PHE A 71 -6.08 -17.03 -8.78
CA PHE A 71 -4.81 -17.42 -8.19
C PHE A 71 -3.70 -16.86 -9.05
N LEU A 72 -2.93 -15.92 -8.50
CA LEU A 72 -1.78 -15.33 -9.16
C LEU A 72 -0.51 -15.92 -8.53
N ASP A 73 0.29 -16.62 -9.34
CA ASP A 73 1.66 -17.01 -8.96
C ASP A 73 2.55 -15.78 -9.14
N LEU A 74 3.32 -15.42 -8.12
CA LEU A 74 4.16 -14.22 -8.13
C LEU A 74 5.53 -14.45 -8.82
N ASP A 75 5.82 -15.65 -9.31
CA ASP A 75 7.07 -16.02 -10.01
C ASP A 75 8.33 -15.68 -9.20
N LEU A 76 8.23 -15.82 -7.88
CA LEU A 76 9.32 -15.57 -6.94
C LEU A 76 10.06 -16.88 -6.59
N PRO A 77 11.37 -16.83 -6.27
CA PRO A 77 12.10 -18.00 -5.83
C PRO A 77 11.48 -18.66 -4.60
N GLY A 78 11.17 -19.96 -4.70
CA GLY A 78 10.50 -20.71 -3.63
C GLY A 78 9.36 -21.55 -4.18
N ARG A 79 8.50 -22.07 -3.31
CA ARG A 79 7.34 -22.89 -3.70
C ARG A 79 5.99 -22.21 -3.49
N TYR A 80 5.93 -21.16 -2.67
CA TYR A 80 4.67 -20.71 -2.09
C TYR A 80 4.50 -19.20 -2.13
N HIS A 81 4.55 -18.62 -3.33
CA HIS A 81 4.30 -17.19 -3.53
C HIS A 81 3.04 -16.98 -4.34
N TRP A 82 1.94 -16.73 -3.64
CA TRP A 82 0.61 -16.65 -4.26
C TRP A 82 -0.15 -15.44 -3.77
N PHE A 83 -0.81 -14.74 -4.69
CA PHE A 83 -1.88 -13.81 -4.37
C PHE A 83 -3.22 -14.44 -4.77
N ILE A 84 -4.05 -14.74 -3.77
CA ILE A 84 -5.30 -15.48 -3.92
C ILE A 84 -6.46 -14.54 -3.66
N VAL A 85 -7.33 -14.39 -4.65
CA VAL A 85 -8.50 -13.51 -4.58
C VAL A 85 -9.76 -14.37 -4.62
N PRO A 86 -10.60 -14.35 -3.55
CA PRO A 86 -11.86 -15.08 -3.55
C PRO A 86 -12.82 -14.60 -4.64
N SER A 87 -13.71 -15.48 -5.08
CA SER A 87 -14.80 -15.09 -6.00
C SER A 87 -15.64 -13.97 -5.39
N GLY A 88 -15.90 -12.93 -6.17
CA GLY A 88 -16.73 -11.78 -5.82
C GLY A 88 -16.07 -10.83 -4.82
N ALA A 89 -14.76 -10.92 -4.62
CA ALA A 89 -13.99 -9.91 -3.89
C ALA A 89 -13.92 -8.58 -4.64
N VAL A 90 -14.17 -8.59 -5.95
CA VAL A 90 -14.28 -7.42 -6.83
C VAL A 90 -15.62 -7.45 -7.55
N GLU A 91 -16.16 -6.28 -7.88
CA GLU A 91 -17.46 -6.15 -8.57
C GLU A 91 -17.36 -6.49 -10.07
N GLU A 92 -16.22 -6.18 -10.67
CA GLU A 92 -15.95 -6.40 -12.09
C GLU A 92 -14.61 -7.09 -12.31
N ARG A 93 -14.46 -7.69 -13.49
CA ARG A 93 -13.21 -8.31 -13.91
C ARG A 93 -12.12 -7.24 -14.06
N THR A 94 -11.05 -7.36 -13.29
CA THR A 94 -9.99 -6.36 -13.22
C THR A 94 -8.65 -6.92 -13.69
N THR A 95 -7.94 -6.19 -14.55
CA THR A 95 -6.53 -6.49 -14.88
C THR A 95 -5.66 -5.87 -13.80
N ILE A 96 -4.68 -6.62 -13.32
CA ILE A 96 -3.82 -6.24 -12.21
C ILE A 96 -2.36 -6.41 -12.59
N ALA A 97 -1.50 -5.67 -11.92
CA ALA A 97 -0.05 -5.81 -11.99
C ALA A 97 0.50 -5.84 -10.57
N VAL A 98 1.54 -6.64 -10.33
CA VAL A 98 2.26 -6.68 -9.06
C VAL A 98 3.74 -6.57 -9.36
N ALA A 99 4.40 -5.55 -8.82
CA ALA A 99 5.85 -5.46 -8.80
C ALA A 99 6.36 -5.91 -7.44
N VAL A 100 7.33 -6.80 -7.41
CA VAL A 100 7.91 -7.34 -6.17
C VAL A 100 9.40 -7.09 -6.15
N VAL A 101 9.89 -6.50 -5.06
CA VAL A 101 11.33 -6.27 -4.84
C VAL A 101 11.74 -6.92 -3.53
N ARG A 102 12.73 -7.80 -3.58
CA ARG A 102 13.40 -8.27 -2.37
C ARG A 102 14.55 -7.34 -2.03
N ASN A 103 14.55 -6.85 -0.81
CA ASN A 103 15.59 -6.01 -0.26
C ASN A 103 16.36 -6.77 0.81
N THR A 104 17.68 -6.59 0.84
CA THR A 104 18.55 -7.07 1.90
C THR A 104 19.00 -5.89 2.74
N TYR A 105 18.92 -6.00 4.06
CA TYR A 105 19.35 -4.96 4.99
C TYR A 105 20.15 -5.53 6.17
N TRP A 106 21.00 -4.72 6.78
CA TRP A 106 21.79 -5.12 7.95
C TRP A 106 21.05 -4.81 9.25
N ASP A 107 20.45 -5.81 9.87
CA ASP A 107 19.78 -5.68 11.18
C ASP A 107 20.83 -5.45 12.29
N GLU A 108 20.90 -4.22 12.79
CA GLU A 108 21.85 -3.82 13.83
C GLU A 108 21.54 -4.46 15.19
N ASP A 109 20.27 -4.72 15.50
CA ASP A 109 19.88 -5.30 16.78
C ASP A 109 20.30 -6.77 16.86
N ASN A 110 20.14 -7.49 15.75
CA ASN A 110 20.51 -8.90 15.65
C ASN A 110 21.91 -9.14 15.06
N GLN A 111 22.61 -8.08 14.65
CA GLN A 111 23.94 -8.12 14.03
C GLN A 111 24.02 -9.12 12.86
N ARG A 112 23.01 -9.12 11.99
CA ARG A 112 22.90 -10.04 10.85
C ARG A 112 22.30 -9.37 9.61
N TRP A 113 22.50 -9.99 8.45
CA TRP A 113 21.73 -9.64 7.25
C TRP A 113 20.32 -10.22 7.36
N SER A 114 19.33 -9.38 7.11
CA SER A 114 17.90 -9.71 7.10
C SER A 114 17.29 -9.32 5.75
N TYR A 115 16.09 -9.83 5.47
CA TYR A 115 15.44 -9.64 4.19
C TYR A 115 14.02 -9.09 4.36
N MET A 116 13.59 -8.33 3.36
CA MET A 116 12.24 -7.83 3.24
C MET A 116 11.79 -8.02 1.80
N ALA A 117 10.49 -8.22 1.58
CA ALA A 117 9.87 -8.07 0.28
C ALA A 117 8.90 -6.89 0.25
N GLU A 118 9.10 -5.98 -0.70
CA GLU A 118 8.14 -4.95 -1.06
C GLU A 118 7.26 -5.43 -2.20
N PHE A 119 5.97 -5.15 -2.11
CA PHE A 119 4.95 -5.46 -3.09
C PHE A 119 4.23 -4.18 -3.48
N ASP A 120 4.21 -3.86 -4.76
CA ASP A 120 3.49 -2.71 -5.32
C ASP A 120 2.35 -3.26 -6.18
N PHE A 121 1.11 -3.17 -5.67
CA PHE A 121 -0.08 -3.69 -6.34
C PHE A 121 -0.77 -2.60 -7.17
N GLY A 122 -1.02 -2.91 -8.44
CA GLY A 122 -1.77 -2.07 -9.37
C GLY A 122 -3.08 -2.74 -9.84
N PRO A 123 -4.15 -1.97 -10.09
CA PRO A 123 -4.23 -0.51 -9.95
C PRO A 123 -4.33 -0.05 -8.49
N ASP A 124 -3.62 1.03 -8.14
CA ASP A 124 -3.65 1.60 -6.79
C ASP A 124 -5.08 2.00 -6.37
N GLY A 125 -5.41 1.74 -5.11
CA GLY A 125 -6.72 2.03 -4.54
C GLY A 125 -7.83 1.04 -4.88
N LEU A 126 -7.56 -0.08 -5.58
CA LEU A 126 -8.57 -1.13 -5.75
C LEU A 126 -8.93 -1.72 -4.38
N VAL A 127 -10.17 -1.48 -3.93
CA VAL A 127 -10.69 -1.98 -2.65
C VAL A 127 -11.41 -3.31 -2.85
N PHE A 128 -11.19 -4.26 -1.94
CA PHE A 128 -11.87 -5.56 -1.95
C PHE A 128 -13.07 -5.59 -1.00
N ASP A 129 -14.04 -6.44 -1.31
CA ASP A 129 -15.15 -6.76 -0.39
C ASP A 129 -14.57 -7.26 0.96
N PRO A 130 -14.93 -6.62 2.09
CA PRO A 130 -14.36 -6.94 3.41
C PRO A 130 -14.70 -8.35 3.92
N ASP A 131 -15.75 -8.98 3.39
CA ASP A 131 -16.14 -10.36 3.69
C ASP A 131 -15.40 -11.38 2.80
N ARG A 132 -14.65 -10.90 1.78
CA ARG A 132 -13.99 -11.72 0.76
C ARG A 132 -12.56 -11.24 0.52
N ARG A 133 -11.76 -11.26 1.59
CA ARG A 133 -10.42 -10.67 1.61
C ARG A 133 -9.42 -11.50 0.78
N PRO A 134 -8.68 -10.87 -0.16
CA PRO A 134 -7.53 -11.50 -0.78
C PRO A 134 -6.47 -11.90 0.24
N THR A 135 -5.76 -12.98 -0.07
CA THR A 135 -4.67 -13.52 0.76
C THR A 135 -3.37 -13.50 -0.04
N LEU A 136 -2.36 -12.83 0.50
CA LEU A 136 -0.97 -12.95 0.09
C LEU A 136 -0.32 -14.09 0.89
N ILE A 137 0.27 -15.05 0.19
CA ILE A 137 1.02 -16.15 0.77
C ILE A 137 2.46 -16.03 0.28
N ILE A 138 3.41 -16.07 1.20
CA ILE A 138 4.84 -15.96 0.90
C ILE A 138 5.56 -17.18 1.46
N ASP A 139 6.52 -17.71 0.70
CA ASP A 139 7.48 -18.71 1.18
C ASP A 139 8.42 -18.04 2.18
N ALA A 140 8.26 -18.34 3.46
CA ALA A 140 8.96 -17.65 4.55
C ALA A 140 10.49 -17.82 4.45
N LEU A 141 10.96 -18.96 3.92
CA LEU A 141 12.39 -19.21 3.72
C LEU A 141 13.01 -18.26 2.69
N TRP A 142 12.23 -17.71 1.78
CA TRP A 142 12.69 -16.69 0.84
C TRP A 142 13.06 -15.38 1.55
N LEU A 143 12.50 -15.14 2.73
CA LEU A 143 12.83 -14.01 3.60
C LEU A 143 13.78 -14.40 4.76
N ASP A 144 14.34 -15.62 4.73
CA ASP A 144 15.17 -16.19 5.82
C ASP A 144 14.42 -16.31 7.16
N LEU A 145 13.11 -16.47 7.09
CA LEU A 145 12.24 -16.72 8.25
C LEU A 145 11.99 -18.22 8.42
N GLN A 146 12.00 -18.69 9.66
CA GLN A 146 11.80 -20.09 10.05
C GLN A 146 10.44 -20.29 10.72
N ASP A 147 9.98 -21.55 10.78
CA ASP A 147 8.75 -21.90 11.52
C ASP A 147 8.81 -21.39 12.97
N GLY A 148 7.78 -20.64 13.38
CA GLY A 148 7.70 -19.98 14.69
C GLY A 148 8.22 -18.54 14.74
N ASP A 149 8.90 -18.06 13.70
CA ASP A 149 9.25 -16.64 13.59
C ASP A 149 7.99 -15.80 13.33
N GLU A 150 7.99 -14.55 13.79
CA GLU A 150 6.95 -13.57 13.48
C GLU A 150 7.35 -12.79 12.23
N ALA A 151 6.42 -12.68 11.29
CA ALA A 151 6.53 -11.86 10.10
C ALA A 151 5.53 -10.72 10.20
N VAL A 152 5.92 -9.54 9.73
CA VAL A 152 5.12 -8.33 9.86
C VAL A 152 4.78 -7.76 8.49
N LEU A 153 3.50 -7.48 8.27
CA LEU A 153 3.01 -6.75 7.11
C LEU A 153 2.87 -5.27 7.46
N ARG A 154 3.48 -4.44 6.63
CA ARG A 154 3.37 -2.99 6.70
C ARG A 154 2.81 -2.42 5.42
N PHE A 155 2.00 -1.38 5.55
CA PHE A 155 1.43 -0.60 4.47
C PHE A 155 2.17 0.73 4.36
N TYR A 156 2.44 1.19 3.15
CA TYR A 156 3.06 2.50 2.93
C TYR A 156 2.00 3.60 2.83
N GLN A 157 1.98 4.51 3.81
CA GLN A 157 1.09 5.66 3.84
C GLN A 157 1.74 6.85 3.11
N GLN A 158 1.23 7.16 1.92
CA GLN A 158 1.84 8.16 1.03
C GLN A 158 1.81 9.59 1.61
N ASP A 159 0.75 9.95 2.34
CA ASP A 159 0.58 11.30 2.90
C ASP A 159 1.61 11.64 3.97
N THR A 160 2.07 10.62 4.70
CA THR A 160 2.98 10.76 5.84
C THR A 160 4.40 10.26 5.52
N ASP A 161 4.58 9.57 4.39
CA ASP A 161 5.84 8.90 4.01
C ASP A 161 6.30 7.90 5.09
N LEU A 162 5.34 7.20 5.68
CA LEU A 162 5.56 6.22 6.73
C LEU A 162 5.13 4.83 6.27
N TRP A 163 5.80 3.80 6.77
CA TRP A 163 5.22 2.47 6.74
C TRP A 163 4.58 2.14 8.09
N GLU A 164 3.34 1.68 8.02
CA GLU A 164 2.50 1.41 9.17
C GLU A 164 2.28 -0.09 9.28
N GLU A 165 2.55 -0.65 10.45
CA GLU A 165 2.22 -2.03 10.75
C GLU A 165 0.71 -2.21 10.84
N ILE A 166 0.19 -3.07 9.97
CA ILE A 166 -1.23 -3.38 9.90
C ILE A 166 -1.53 -4.80 10.38
N SER A 167 -0.60 -5.75 10.23
CA SER A 167 -0.77 -7.11 10.75
C SER A 167 0.56 -7.80 10.97
N ALA A 168 0.56 -8.81 11.83
CA ALA A 168 1.67 -9.74 12.01
C ALA A 168 1.11 -11.16 12.03
N ASP A 169 1.86 -12.12 11.52
CA ASP A 169 1.50 -13.54 11.49
C ASP A 169 2.74 -14.39 11.81
N THR A 170 2.52 -15.55 12.40
CA THR A 170 3.60 -16.49 12.73
C THR A 170 3.83 -17.43 11.55
N VAL A 171 5.09 -17.67 11.21
CA VAL A 171 5.45 -18.60 10.15
C VAL A 171 5.03 -20.01 10.52
N GLU A 172 4.22 -20.62 9.66
CA GLU A 172 3.77 -22.00 9.79
C GLU A 172 4.00 -22.79 8.50
N ARG A 173 4.74 -23.90 8.60
CA ARG A 173 5.07 -24.78 7.48
C ARG A 173 5.78 -24.01 6.34
N ASN A 174 6.73 -23.17 6.72
CA ASN A 174 7.50 -22.27 5.85
C ASN A 174 6.64 -21.26 5.09
N LYS A 175 5.49 -20.85 5.63
CA LYS A 175 4.61 -19.86 5.01
C LYS A 175 4.18 -18.83 6.01
N VAL A 176 4.03 -17.61 5.52
CA VAL A 176 3.29 -16.55 6.19
C VAL A 176 2.11 -16.15 5.31
N LYS A 177 0.99 -15.76 5.94
CA LYS A 177 -0.21 -15.32 5.22
C LYS A 177 -0.68 -13.96 5.70
N PHE A 178 -1.07 -13.13 4.76
CA PHE A 178 -1.56 -11.80 5.03
C PHE A 178 -2.81 -11.48 4.23
N TYR A 179 -3.73 -10.74 4.85
CA TYR A 179 -4.89 -10.21 4.13
C TYR A 179 -4.54 -8.86 3.53
N ILE A 180 -4.83 -8.67 2.25
CA ILE A 180 -4.59 -7.42 1.53
C ILE A 180 -5.93 -6.71 1.34
N PRO A 181 -6.23 -5.64 2.09
CA PRO A 181 -7.55 -5.02 2.10
C PRO A 181 -7.81 -4.17 0.85
N HIS A 182 -6.76 -3.62 0.25
CA HIS A 182 -6.83 -2.86 -0.99
C HIS A 182 -5.48 -2.93 -1.70
N PHE A 183 -5.42 -2.50 -2.94
CA PHE A 183 -4.16 -2.37 -3.66
C PHE A 183 -3.45 -1.07 -3.29
N SER A 184 -2.19 -1.24 -2.91
CA SER A 184 -1.24 -0.20 -2.62
C SER A 184 0.14 -0.84 -2.49
N LYS A 185 1.08 -0.16 -1.83
CA LYS A 185 2.40 -0.67 -1.53
C LYS A 185 2.47 -1.29 -0.14
N TYR A 186 2.99 -2.51 -0.06
CA TYR A 186 3.15 -3.30 1.15
C TYR A 186 4.58 -3.82 1.30
N ALA A 187 5.00 -4.04 2.54
CA ALA A 187 6.28 -4.65 2.88
C ALA A 187 6.07 -5.81 3.86
N VAL A 188 6.78 -6.91 3.63
CA VAL A 188 6.85 -8.06 4.55
C VAL A 188 8.28 -8.27 4.99
N SER A 189 8.50 -8.33 6.30
CA SER A 189 9.79 -8.57 6.97
C SER A 189 9.63 -9.57 8.10
#